data_AF-A0A535YW81-F1
#
_entry.id   AF-A0A535YW81-F1
#
_cell.length_a   1.000
_cell.length_b   1.000
_cell.length_c   1.000
_cell.angle_alpha   90.00
_cell.angle_beta   90.00
_cell.angle_gamma   90.00
#
_symmetry.space_group_name_H-M   'P 1'
#
loop_
_entity.id
_entity.type
_entity.pdbx_description
1 polymer ?
#
loop_
_entity_poly.entity_id
_entity_poly.type
_entity_poly.pdbx_seq_one_letter_code
_entity_poly.pdbx_strand_id
1 'polypeptide(L)'
;TNAGILRDRVLWNMSDEDFDSVIETHLRGTFTCARAAVRRMREQDEGGRVVVVSSIAGQRGNFGQTNYAAAKAGIAAFARTWALECAKHHITVNAIVPNAITRMISTIPGMAPLVEAAERGDPLPDMVRKQMGMGTAEDVAPLLVFLCSDAASEITGQCIGLGGDKLSLWAHPKEVSVAFRDSGWTADAIAAVFASSVGAQLETYGIPFLGSK
;
A
#
# COMPACT_ATOMS: atom_id res chain seq x y z
N THR A 1 -0.57 -9.93 -9.32
CA THR A 1 -1.98 -10.40 -9.35
C THR A 1 -2.82 -9.44 -8.52
N ASN A 2 -4.09 -9.24 -8.88
CA ASN A 2 -5.07 -8.50 -8.06
C ASN A 2 -5.83 -9.42 -7.08
N ALA A 3 -5.64 -10.74 -7.16
CA ALA A 3 -6.30 -11.70 -6.27
C ALA A 3 -6.02 -11.39 -4.79
N GLY A 4 -7.03 -11.61 -3.95
CA GLY A 4 -6.95 -11.25 -2.54
C GLY A 4 -8.10 -11.80 -1.70
N ILE A 5 -7.86 -11.94 -0.41
CA ILE A 5 -8.81 -12.36 0.62
C ILE A 5 -8.58 -11.57 1.91
N LEU A 6 -9.60 -11.49 2.77
CA LEU A 6 -9.48 -10.90 4.10
C LEU A 6 -9.71 -11.97 5.17
N ARG A 7 -8.93 -11.90 6.25
CA ARG A 7 -9.05 -12.69 7.49
C ARG A 7 -8.72 -11.78 8.65
N ASP A 8 -9.64 -10.85 8.91
CA ASP A 8 -9.40 -9.75 9.83
C ASP A 8 -9.59 -10.21 11.27
N ARG A 9 -8.51 -10.16 12.04
CA ARG A 9 -8.45 -10.45 13.47
C ARG A 9 -7.43 -9.53 14.12
N VAL A 10 -7.71 -9.10 15.35
CA VAL A 10 -6.67 -8.50 16.21
C VAL A 10 -5.56 -9.51 16.45
N LEU A 11 -4.32 -9.03 16.60
CA LEU A 11 -3.11 -9.87 16.68
C LEU A 11 -3.26 -11.04 17.66
N TRP A 12 -3.81 -10.80 18.85
CA TRP A 12 -3.97 -11.82 19.89
C TRP A 12 -5.07 -12.86 19.62
N ASN A 13 -5.88 -12.67 18.58
CA ASN A 13 -6.92 -13.61 18.15
C ASN A 13 -6.66 -14.15 16.71
N MET A 14 -5.51 -13.83 16.12
CA MET A 14 -5.15 -14.30 14.78
C MET A 14 -4.67 -15.75 14.87
N SER A 15 -5.29 -16.65 14.11
CA SER A 15 -4.74 -18.01 13.94
C SER A 15 -3.64 -18.01 12.89
N ASP A 16 -2.75 -19.00 12.97
CA ASP A 16 -1.69 -19.19 11.97
C ASP A 16 -2.28 -19.43 10.57
N GLU A 17 -3.39 -20.18 10.47
CA GLU A 17 -4.08 -20.44 9.20
C GLU A 17 -4.66 -19.15 8.56
N ASP A 18 -5.28 -18.28 9.36
CA ASP A 18 -5.79 -16.99 8.88
C ASP A 18 -4.65 -16.06 8.47
N PHE A 19 -3.51 -16.12 9.17
CA PHE A 19 -2.32 -15.39 8.78
C PHE A 19 -1.74 -15.91 7.46
N ASP A 20 -1.44 -17.20 7.39
CA ASP A 20 -0.80 -17.86 6.27
C ASP A 20 -1.62 -17.77 5.00
N SER A 21 -2.94 -17.96 5.07
CA SER A 21 -3.82 -17.87 3.90
C SER A 21 -3.78 -16.49 3.23
N VAL A 22 -3.72 -15.41 4.03
CA VAL A 22 -3.58 -14.03 3.54
C VAL A 22 -2.19 -13.78 2.97
N ILE A 23 -1.12 -14.22 3.65
CA ILE A 23 0.26 -14.08 3.16
C ILE A 23 0.45 -14.84 1.83
N GLU A 24 -0.03 -16.08 1.76
CA GLU A 24 0.08 -16.93 0.59
C GLU A 24 -0.65 -16.31 -0.61
N THR A 25 -1.90 -15.88 -0.41
CA THR A 25 -2.71 -15.31 -1.48
C THR A 25 -2.13 -13.97 -1.98
N HIS A 26 -1.82 -13.06 -1.05
CA HIS A 26 -1.40 -11.71 -1.43
C HIS A 26 0.08 -11.63 -1.76
N LEU A 27 0.94 -11.96 -0.80
CA LEU A 27 2.37 -11.71 -0.89
C LEU A 27 3.03 -12.74 -1.81
N ARG A 28 2.87 -14.04 -1.51
CA ARG A 28 3.45 -15.10 -2.35
C ARG A 28 2.81 -15.14 -3.73
N GLY A 29 1.50 -15.00 -3.82
CA GLY A 29 0.79 -14.95 -5.11
C GLY A 29 1.32 -13.81 -6.00
N THR A 30 1.52 -12.61 -5.45
CA THR A 30 2.09 -11.47 -6.19
C THR A 30 3.51 -11.76 -6.65
N PHE A 31 4.38 -12.26 -5.77
CA PHE A 31 5.74 -12.67 -6.12
C PHE A 31 5.77 -13.71 -7.24
N THR A 32 4.94 -14.75 -7.13
CA THR A 32 4.97 -15.88 -8.08
C THR A 32 4.55 -15.45 -9.47
N CYS A 33 3.46 -14.68 -9.59
CA CYS A 33 3.00 -14.15 -10.88
C CYS A 33 4.01 -13.16 -11.48
N ALA A 34 4.48 -12.19 -10.68
CA ALA A 34 5.40 -11.16 -11.16
C ALA A 34 6.74 -11.79 -11.61
N ARG A 35 7.28 -12.74 -10.85
CA ARG A 35 8.51 -13.47 -11.21
C ARG A 35 8.37 -14.18 -12.56
N ALA A 36 7.24 -14.84 -12.81
CA ALA A 36 7.01 -15.50 -14.09
C ALA A 36 6.95 -14.48 -15.25
N ALA A 37 6.20 -13.38 -15.08
CA ALA A 37 6.08 -12.32 -16.08
C ALA A 37 7.42 -11.63 -16.36
N VAL A 38 8.15 -11.24 -15.32
CA VAL A 38 9.45 -10.54 -15.42
C VAL A 38 10.50 -11.43 -16.08
N ARG A 39 10.53 -12.74 -15.79
CA ARG A 39 11.42 -13.68 -16.50
C ARG A 39 11.18 -13.64 -18.01
N ARG A 40 9.90 -13.69 -18.41
CA ARG A 40 9.53 -13.62 -19.83
C ARG A 40 9.86 -12.27 -20.45
N MET A 41 9.53 -11.16 -19.79
CA MET A 41 9.85 -9.80 -20.27
C MET A 41 11.36 -9.62 -20.45
N ARG A 42 12.16 -10.11 -19.50
CA ARG A 42 13.62 -10.09 -19.57
C ARG A 42 14.18 -10.90 -20.74
N GLU A 43 13.58 -12.04 -21.04
CA GLU A 43 13.95 -12.86 -22.20
C GLU A 43 13.55 -12.20 -23.53
N GLN A 44 12.49 -11.39 -23.55
CA GLN A 44 12.09 -10.61 -24.73
C GLN A 44 12.97 -9.38 -24.94
N ASP A 45 13.41 -8.74 -23.85
CA ASP A 45 14.23 -7.53 -23.83
C ASP A 45 13.58 -6.33 -24.58
N GLU A 46 12.25 -6.29 -24.58
CA GLU A 46 11.43 -5.23 -25.20
C GLU A 46 10.85 -4.25 -24.17
N GLY A 47 11.27 -4.35 -22.91
CA GLY A 47 10.68 -3.60 -21.80
C GLY A 47 9.45 -4.25 -21.19
N GLY A 48 8.76 -3.50 -20.34
CA GLY A 48 7.51 -3.95 -19.74
C GLY A 48 6.96 -3.02 -18.68
N ARG A 49 5.78 -3.40 -18.16
CA ARG A 49 5.08 -2.70 -17.08
C ARG A 49 4.59 -3.73 -16.07
N VAL A 50 5.00 -3.59 -14.82
CA VAL A 50 4.52 -4.40 -13.71
C VAL A 50 3.84 -3.48 -12.70
N VAL A 51 2.53 -3.67 -12.55
CA VAL A 51 1.76 -2.95 -11.53
C VAL A 51 1.29 -3.94 -10.47
N VAL A 52 1.67 -3.69 -9.22
CA VAL A 52 1.27 -4.51 -8.07
C VAL A 52 0.30 -3.75 -7.17
N VAL A 53 -0.51 -4.46 -6.39
CA VAL A 53 -1.59 -3.85 -5.60
C VAL A 53 -1.23 -3.88 -4.13
N SER A 54 -0.78 -2.73 -3.60
CA SER A 54 -0.58 -2.50 -2.17
C SER A 54 -1.91 -2.06 -1.53
N SER A 55 -1.86 -1.37 -0.39
CA SER A 55 -3.01 -0.82 0.33
C SER A 55 -2.53 0.23 1.32
N ILE A 56 -3.40 1.17 1.67
CA ILE A 56 -3.16 2.11 2.75
C ILE A 56 -2.89 1.40 4.08
N ALA A 57 -3.49 0.21 4.30
CA ALA A 57 -3.20 -0.64 5.44
C ALA A 57 -1.72 -1.07 5.49
N GLY A 58 -1.10 -1.30 4.33
CA GLY A 58 0.34 -1.60 4.25
C GLY A 58 1.24 -0.38 4.42
N GLN A 59 0.72 0.83 4.26
CA GLN A 59 1.47 2.08 4.43
C GLN A 59 1.41 2.61 5.87
N ARG A 60 0.28 2.43 6.53
CA ARG A 60 -0.01 3.06 7.83
C ARG A 60 -0.38 2.08 8.94
N GLY A 61 -0.70 0.83 8.60
CA GLY A 61 -1.35 -0.12 9.49
C GLY A 61 -2.87 0.11 9.57
N ASN A 62 -3.61 -0.97 9.78
CA ASN A 62 -5.04 -0.92 10.04
C ASN A 62 -5.41 -1.90 11.16
N PHE A 63 -6.30 -1.47 12.05
CA PHE A 63 -6.67 -2.27 13.21
C PHE A 63 -7.34 -3.58 12.77
N GLY A 64 -6.91 -4.71 13.35
CA GLY A 64 -7.43 -6.03 13.01
C GLY A 64 -6.91 -6.61 11.68
N GLN A 65 -5.91 -5.99 11.05
CA GLN A 65 -5.38 -6.42 9.75
C GLN A 65 -3.88 -6.73 9.76
N THR A 66 -3.36 -7.36 10.82
CA THR A 66 -1.92 -7.67 10.93
C THR A 66 -1.38 -8.40 9.70
N ASN A 67 -2.04 -9.48 9.28
CA ASN A 67 -1.68 -10.29 8.12
C ASN A 67 -1.75 -9.48 6.81
N TYR A 68 -2.86 -8.79 6.57
CA TYR A 68 -3.10 -8.03 5.34
C TYR A 68 -2.18 -6.81 5.23
N ALA A 69 -2.01 -6.04 6.31
CA ALA A 69 -1.08 -4.92 6.35
C ALA A 69 0.36 -5.38 6.07
N ALA A 70 0.81 -6.49 6.70
CA ALA A 70 2.13 -7.06 6.44
C ALA A 70 2.30 -7.47 4.96
N ALA A 71 1.32 -8.18 4.38
CA ALA A 71 1.34 -8.56 2.97
C ALA A 71 1.42 -7.33 2.04
N LYS A 72 0.60 -6.30 2.30
CA LYS A 72 0.52 -5.11 1.45
C LYS A 72 1.74 -4.20 1.59
N ALA A 73 2.36 -4.14 2.78
CA ALA A 73 3.65 -3.48 3.00
C ALA A 73 4.78 -4.21 2.24
N GLY A 74 4.80 -5.55 2.28
CA GLY A 74 5.73 -6.37 1.51
C GLY A 74 5.59 -6.17 -0.01
N ILE A 75 4.36 -6.05 -0.52
CA ILE A 75 4.12 -5.73 -1.93
C ILE A 75 4.60 -4.32 -2.30
N ALA A 76 4.47 -3.33 -1.42
CA ALA A 76 5.05 -2.01 -1.66
C ALA A 76 6.59 -2.06 -1.69
N ALA A 77 7.21 -2.92 -0.87
CA ALA A 77 8.64 -3.17 -0.94
C ALA A 77 9.06 -3.85 -2.25
N PHE A 78 8.27 -4.79 -2.76
CA PHE A 78 8.51 -5.40 -4.07
C PHE A 78 8.59 -4.35 -5.18
N ALA A 79 7.73 -3.35 -5.21
CA ALA A 79 7.81 -2.30 -6.24
C ALA A 79 9.17 -1.57 -6.21
N ARG A 80 9.67 -1.20 -5.02
CA ARG A 80 10.97 -0.54 -4.88
C ARG A 80 12.13 -1.45 -5.26
N THR A 81 12.12 -2.69 -4.78
CA THR A 81 13.20 -3.65 -5.04
C THR A 81 13.23 -4.07 -6.50
N TRP A 82 12.10 -4.47 -7.07
CA TRP A 82 12.05 -4.93 -8.46
C TRP A 82 12.26 -3.81 -9.45
N ALA A 83 11.94 -2.55 -9.12
CA ALA A 83 12.33 -1.41 -9.94
C ALA A 83 13.85 -1.33 -10.13
N LEU A 84 14.64 -1.61 -9.09
CA LEU A 84 16.11 -1.67 -9.18
C LEU A 84 16.56 -2.88 -10.01
N GLU A 85 15.99 -4.04 -9.74
CA GLU A 85 16.36 -5.30 -10.40
C GLU A 85 16.03 -5.30 -11.90
N CYS A 86 14.94 -4.64 -12.30
CA CYS A 86 14.45 -4.65 -13.66
C CYS A 86 14.86 -3.41 -14.48
N ALA A 87 15.54 -2.44 -13.87
CA ALA A 87 15.92 -1.17 -14.51
C ALA A 87 16.67 -1.36 -15.83
N LYS A 88 17.60 -2.31 -15.89
CA LYS A 88 18.42 -2.60 -17.09
C LYS A 88 17.62 -3.18 -18.26
N HIS A 89 16.40 -3.65 -18.01
CA HIS A 89 15.54 -4.28 -19.01
C HIS A 89 14.37 -3.40 -19.40
N HIS A 90 14.38 -2.11 -19.04
CA HIS A 90 13.30 -1.15 -19.36
C HIS A 90 11.91 -1.60 -18.89
N ILE A 91 11.86 -2.36 -17.79
CA ILE A 91 10.60 -2.77 -17.15
C ILE A 91 10.36 -1.84 -15.96
N THR A 92 9.24 -1.10 -15.98
CA THR A 92 8.83 -0.31 -14.82
C THR A 92 8.06 -1.17 -13.83
N VAL A 93 8.25 -0.91 -12.54
CA VAL A 93 7.54 -1.60 -11.47
C VAL A 93 6.96 -0.58 -10.50
N ASN A 94 5.63 -0.49 -10.40
CA ASN A 94 4.96 0.41 -9.46
C ASN A 94 3.91 -0.34 -8.62
N ALA A 95 3.68 0.13 -7.41
CA ALA A 95 2.56 -0.29 -6.59
C ALA A 95 1.43 0.75 -6.68
N ILE A 96 0.19 0.29 -6.84
CA ILE A 96 -0.98 1.12 -6.61
C ILE A 96 -1.48 0.96 -5.17
N VAL A 97 -2.02 2.04 -4.61
CA VAL A 97 -2.65 2.09 -3.28
C VAL A 97 -4.13 2.44 -3.49
N PRO A 98 -4.96 1.47 -3.92
CA PRO A 98 -6.35 1.75 -4.25
C PRO A 98 -7.13 2.13 -2.99
N ASN A 99 -8.04 3.08 -3.14
CA ASN A 99 -9.02 3.41 -2.11
C ASN A 99 -10.44 3.33 -2.71
N ALA A 100 -10.87 2.09 -2.96
CA ALA A 100 -12.15 1.81 -3.56
C ALA A 100 -13.17 1.34 -2.51
N ILE A 101 -14.37 1.91 -2.60
CA ILE A 101 -15.60 1.40 -2.02
C ILE A 101 -15.91 0.08 -2.72
N THR A 102 -15.66 -1.01 -2.03
CA THR A 102 -15.95 -2.36 -2.51
C THR A 102 -16.79 -3.09 -1.48
N ARG A 103 -17.35 -4.24 -1.87
CA ARG A 103 -18.02 -5.15 -0.93
C ARG A 103 -17.15 -5.54 0.28
N MET A 104 -15.83 -5.39 0.22
CA MET A 104 -14.94 -5.66 1.36
C MET A 104 -15.08 -4.64 2.50
N ILE A 105 -15.57 -3.42 2.24
CA ILE A 105 -15.69 -2.38 3.27
C ILE A 105 -17.11 -2.24 3.83
N SER A 106 -18.09 -3.01 3.33
CA SER A 106 -19.48 -2.94 3.78
C SER A 106 -19.66 -3.37 5.23
N THR A 107 -18.73 -4.17 5.76
CA THR A 107 -18.70 -4.62 7.15
C THR A 107 -18.20 -3.55 8.12
N ILE A 108 -17.67 -2.43 7.63
CA ILE A 108 -17.23 -1.30 8.45
C ILE A 108 -18.45 -0.45 8.85
N PRO A 109 -18.65 -0.15 10.15
CA PRO A 109 -19.77 0.69 10.60
C PRO A 109 -19.85 2.02 9.84
N GLY A 110 -21.03 2.35 9.33
CA GLY A 110 -21.28 3.61 8.60
C GLY A 110 -20.91 3.58 7.11
N MET A 111 -20.22 2.55 6.62
CA MET A 111 -19.83 2.44 5.20
C MET A 111 -20.86 1.69 4.34
N ALA A 112 -21.73 0.85 4.93
CA ALA A 112 -22.73 0.09 4.18
C ALA A 112 -23.62 0.96 3.25
N PRO A 113 -24.17 2.12 3.68
CA PRO A 113 -24.96 2.97 2.79
C PRO A 113 -24.18 3.52 1.60
N LEU A 114 -22.88 3.79 1.78
CA LEU A 114 -22.00 4.26 0.71
C LEU A 114 -21.68 3.14 -0.29
N VAL A 115 -21.52 1.90 0.19
CA VAL A 115 -21.34 0.73 -0.66
C VAL A 115 -22.60 0.50 -1.50
N GLU A 116 -23.78 0.52 -0.89
CA GLU A 116 -25.04 0.35 -1.62
C GLU A 116 -25.27 1.46 -2.65
N ALA A 117 -24.97 2.71 -2.31
CA ALA A 117 -25.04 3.83 -3.25
C ALA A 117 -24.08 3.63 -4.44
N ALA A 118 -22.84 3.22 -4.18
CA ALA A 118 -21.87 2.92 -5.23
C ALA A 118 -22.32 1.76 -6.12
N GLU A 119 -22.89 0.69 -5.57
CA GLU A 119 -23.40 -0.46 -6.33
C GLU A 119 -24.60 -0.10 -7.23
N ARG A 120 -25.42 0.88 -6.83
CA ARG A 120 -26.51 1.42 -7.66
C ARG A 120 -26.04 2.44 -8.70
N GLY A 121 -24.79 2.89 -8.64
CA GLY A 121 -24.26 3.96 -9.47
C GLY A 121 -24.72 5.36 -9.04
N ASP A 122 -25.17 5.52 -7.79
CA ASP A 122 -25.55 6.82 -7.25
C ASP A 122 -24.31 7.72 -7.07
N PRO A 123 -24.43 9.04 -7.26
CA PRO A 123 -23.34 9.97 -6.99
C PRO A 123 -22.88 9.90 -5.52
N LEU A 124 -21.57 9.72 -5.31
CA LEU A 124 -20.97 9.76 -3.99
C LEU A 124 -20.67 11.22 -3.57
N PRO A 125 -20.88 11.60 -2.30
CA PRO A 125 -20.61 12.97 -1.83
C PRO A 125 -19.15 13.40 -2.01
N ASP A 126 -18.92 14.70 -2.21
CA ASP A 126 -17.58 15.30 -2.33
C ASP A 126 -16.65 14.96 -1.15
N MET A 127 -17.18 14.91 0.07
CA MET A 127 -16.42 14.50 1.26
C MET A 127 -15.85 13.08 1.10
N VAL A 128 -16.63 12.17 0.53
CA VAL A 128 -16.23 10.77 0.29
C VAL A 128 -15.21 10.72 -0.86
N ARG A 129 -15.52 11.36 -1.99
CA ARG A 129 -14.66 11.31 -3.18
C ARG A 129 -13.35 12.04 -3.03
N LYS A 130 -13.32 13.21 -2.37
CA LYS A 130 -12.13 14.08 -2.27
C LYS A 130 -11.40 13.95 -0.93
N GLN A 131 -12.11 14.10 0.19
CA GLN A 131 -11.46 14.15 1.50
C GLN A 131 -11.05 12.75 1.97
N MET A 132 -11.99 11.81 1.97
CA MET A 132 -11.69 10.39 2.23
C MET A 132 -10.92 9.76 1.06
N GLY A 133 -11.08 10.30 -0.16
CA GLY A 133 -10.44 9.78 -1.36
C GLY A 133 -10.96 8.40 -1.75
N MET A 134 -12.26 8.16 -1.57
CA MET A 134 -12.92 6.87 -1.80
C MET A 134 -13.83 6.95 -3.02
N GLY A 135 -13.81 5.91 -3.87
CA GLY A 135 -14.62 5.85 -5.08
C GLY A 135 -14.90 4.42 -5.53
N THR A 136 -15.38 4.22 -6.74
CA THR A 136 -15.65 2.87 -7.27
C THR A 136 -14.37 2.20 -7.79
N ALA A 137 -14.46 0.96 -8.28
CA ALA A 137 -13.33 0.31 -8.95
C ALA A 137 -12.95 1.03 -10.26
N GLU A 138 -13.95 1.59 -10.95
CA GLU A 138 -13.79 2.40 -12.17
C GLU A 138 -13.01 3.69 -11.89
N ASP A 139 -13.15 4.28 -10.70
CA ASP A 139 -12.35 5.45 -10.31
C ASP A 139 -10.85 5.12 -10.20
N VAL A 140 -10.48 3.85 -9.96
CA VAL A 140 -9.07 3.41 -9.83
C VAL A 140 -8.48 2.98 -11.17
N ALA A 141 -9.29 2.43 -12.06
CA ALA A 141 -8.85 1.84 -13.34
C ALA A 141 -7.99 2.79 -14.21
N PRO A 142 -8.27 4.10 -14.32
CA PRO A 142 -7.44 5.03 -15.09
C PRO A 142 -5.98 5.06 -14.66
N LEU A 143 -5.67 4.89 -13.37
CA LEU A 143 -4.28 4.85 -12.90
C LEU A 143 -3.54 3.61 -13.44
N LEU A 144 -4.21 2.45 -13.48
CA LEU A 144 -3.64 1.24 -14.07
C LEU A 144 -3.36 1.43 -15.56
N VAL A 145 -4.31 2.00 -16.30
CA VAL A 145 -4.15 2.30 -17.73
C VAL A 145 -2.98 3.26 -17.95
N PHE A 146 -2.90 4.34 -17.17
CA PHE A 146 -1.80 5.29 -17.23
C PHE A 146 -0.44 4.63 -16.96
N LEU A 147 -0.31 3.86 -15.87
CA LEU A 147 0.94 3.19 -15.50
C LEU A 147 1.36 2.11 -16.50
N CYS A 148 0.42 1.57 -17.27
CA CYS A 148 0.68 0.61 -18.35
C CYS A 148 0.94 1.28 -19.71
N SER A 149 0.91 2.62 -19.80
CA SER A 149 1.10 3.37 -21.04
C SER A 149 2.56 3.83 -21.25
N ASP A 150 2.84 4.38 -22.43
CA ASP A 150 4.13 5.02 -22.74
C ASP A 150 4.37 6.31 -21.97
N ALA A 151 3.30 7.02 -21.58
CA ALA A 151 3.39 8.25 -20.79
C ALA A 151 3.97 8.01 -19.37
N ALA A 152 3.96 6.76 -18.90
CA ALA A 152 4.53 6.35 -17.62
C ALA A 152 5.85 5.57 -17.76
N SER A 153 6.52 5.65 -18.91
CA SER A 153 7.78 4.93 -19.20
C SER A 153 8.90 5.20 -18.20
N GLU A 154 8.96 6.40 -17.63
CA GLU A 154 9.98 6.81 -16.67
C GLU A 154 9.53 6.66 -15.19
N ILE A 155 8.29 6.22 -14.96
CA ILE A 155 7.75 6.08 -13.60
C ILE A 155 8.02 4.66 -13.12
N THR A 156 8.89 4.49 -12.13
CA THR A 156 9.19 3.18 -11.52
C THR A 156 9.50 3.32 -10.03
N GLY A 157 9.30 2.25 -9.27
CA GLY A 157 9.53 2.17 -7.83
C GLY A 157 8.45 2.81 -6.96
N GLN A 158 7.42 3.42 -7.54
CA GLN A 158 6.49 4.30 -6.81
C GLN A 158 5.35 3.55 -6.14
N CYS A 159 4.78 4.16 -5.09
CA CYS A 159 3.50 3.78 -4.49
C CYS A 159 2.48 4.89 -4.75
N ILE A 160 1.51 4.65 -5.62
CA ILE A 160 0.59 5.70 -6.12
C ILE A 160 -0.85 5.33 -5.76
N GLY A 161 -1.53 6.18 -5.01
CA GLY A 161 -2.92 5.95 -4.62
C GLY A 161 -3.91 6.66 -5.51
N LEU A 162 -5.01 5.99 -5.82
CA LEU A 162 -6.18 6.58 -6.47
C LEU A 162 -7.45 6.02 -5.83
N GLY A 163 -8.40 6.90 -5.58
CA GLY A 163 -9.76 6.58 -5.16
C GLY A 163 -10.63 7.83 -5.18
N GLY A 164 -11.86 7.69 -5.66
CA GLY A 164 -12.74 8.83 -5.94
C GLY A 164 -12.03 9.85 -6.82
N ASP A 165 -11.86 11.06 -6.31
CA ASP A 165 -11.24 12.18 -7.03
C ASP A 165 -9.82 12.50 -6.50
N LYS A 166 -9.22 11.60 -5.70
CA LYS A 166 -7.94 11.83 -5.04
C LYS A 166 -6.83 10.96 -5.62
N LEU A 167 -5.94 11.57 -6.38
CA LEU A 167 -4.64 11.00 -6.78
C LEU A 167 -3.58 11.38 -5.74
N SER A 168 -2.73 10.42 -5.34
CA SER A 168 -1.72 10.62 -4.30
C SER A 168 -0.43 9.85 -4.59
N LEU A 169 0.70 10.41 -4.19
CA LEU A 169 2.00 9.74 -4.19
C LEU A 169 2.43 9.47 -2.75
N TRP A 170 2.76 8.23 -2.43
CA TRP A 170 3.25 7.82 -1.11
C TRP A 170 4.76 7.90 -1.06
N ALA A 171 5.28 8.57 -0.03
CA ALA A 171 6.71 8.69 0.18
C ALA A 171 7.36 7.32 0.42
N HIS A 172 8.60 7.16 -0.02
CA HIS A 172 9.42 6.03 0.40
C HIS A 172 9.86 6.19 1.85
N PRO A 173 10.17 5.07 2.55
CA PRO A 173 10.79 5.15 3.86
C PRO A 173 12.08 5.99 3.79
N LYS A 174 12.21 6.95 4.70
CA LYS A 174 13.39 7.79 4.88
C LYS A 174 13.66 7.95 6.37
N GLU A 175 14.92 8.14 6.74
CA GLU A 175 15.26 8.56 8.10
C GLU A 175 14.64 9.94 8.36
N VAL A 176 13.86 10.06 9.43
CA VAL A 176 13.15 11.31 9.78
C VAL A 176 14.03 12.22 10.62
N SER A 177 14.75 11.65 11.59
CA SER A 177 15.69 12.35 12.45
C SER A 177 16.85 11.42 12.82
N VAL A 178 18.04 11.99 13.02
CA VAL A 178 19.26 11.27 13.38
C VAL A 178 19.92 11.93 14.58
N ALA A 179 20.49 11.14 15.48
CA ALA A 179 21.33 11.61 16.58
C ALA A 179 22.66 10.87 16.57
N PHE A 180 23.74 11.58 16.89
CA PHE A 180 25.10 11.04 16.93
C PHE A 180 25.64 11.07 18.35
N ARG A 181 26.46 10.08 18.69
CA ARG A 181 27.19 10.02 19.95
C ARG A 181 28.54 9.36 19.75
N ASP A 182 29.59 10.00 20.23
CA ASP A 182 30.92 9.42 20.24
C ASP A 182 30.98 8.21 21.18
N SER A 183 31.74 7.18 20.80
CA SER A 183 31.93 5.94 21.57
C SER A 183 30.69 5.05 21.74
N GLY A 184 29.61 5.31 20.97
CA GLY A 184 28.44 4.44 20.89
C GLY A 184 27.34 4.74 21.92
N TRP A 185 26.20 4.06 21.75
CA TRP A 185 25.01 4.28 22.55
C TRP A 185 24.87 3.24 23.67
N THR A 186 24.46 3.70 24.85
CA THR A 186 23.94 2.86 25.94
C THR A 186 22.46 3.17 26.12
N ALA A 187 21.69 2.26 26.74
CA ALA A 187 20.26 2.47 26.98
C ALA A 187 20.00 3.78 27.76
N ASP A 188 20.76 4.04 28.82
CA ASP A 188 20.63 5.26 29.63
C ASP A 188 20.93 6.52 28.82
N ALA A 189 21.95 6.49 27.97
CA ALA A 189 22.30 7.64 27.12
C ALA A 189 21.24 7.93 26.07
N ILE A 190 20.62 6.88 25.50
CA ILE A 190 19.47 7.03 24.61
C ILE A 190 18.32 7.67 25.39
N ALA A 191 17.94 7.10 26.54
CA ALA A 191 16.83 7.61 27.36
C ALA A 191 17.01 9.09 27.76
N ALA A 192 18.25 9.49 28.08
CA ALA A 192 18.57 10.86 28.48
C ALA A 192 18.33 11.91 27.37
N VAL A 193 18.45 11.54 26.10
CA VAL A 193 18.34 12.48 24.97
C VAL A 193 17.19 12.17 24.02
N PHE A 194 16.51 11.04 24.16
CA PHE A 194 15.54 10.56 23.17
C PHE A 194 14.47 11.60 22.88
N ALA A 195 13.79 12.10 23.92
CA ALA A 195 12.70 13.06 23.77
C ALA A 195 13.13 14.40 23.14
N SER A 196 14.39 14.82 23.33
CA SER A 196 14.95 16.06 22.78
C SER A 196 15.72 15.86 21.46
N SER A 197 15.83 14.63 20.96
CA SER A 197 16.53 14.28 19.72
C SER A 197 15.61 13.53 18.75
N VAL A 198 15.89 12.27 18.43
CA VAL A 198 15.11 11.47 17.47
C VAL A 198 13.65 11.26 17.90
N GLY A 199 13.36 11.34 19.20
CA GLY A 199 12.00 11.26 19.74
C GLY A 199 11.20 12.57 19.63
N ALA A 200 11.81 13.68 19.17
CA ALA A 200 11.10 14.93 18.96
C ALA A 200 10.21 14.92 17.71
N GLN A 201 10.43 13.95 16.80
CA GLN A 201 9.73 13.82 15.52
C GLN A 201 9.17 12.40 15.34
N LEU A 202 8.46 11.90 16.37
CA LEU A 202 7.79 10.61 16.26
C LEU A 202 6.68 10.66 15.22
N GLU A 203 6.71 9.71 14.30
CA GLU A 203 5.69 9.56 13.27
C GLU A 203 4.41 8.92 13.84
N THR A 204 3.26 9.35 13.32
CA THR A 204 1.97 8.74 13.67
C THR A 204 1.78 7.40 12.97
N TYR A 205 0.94 6.53 13.52
CA TYR A 205 0.54 5.26 12.90
C TYR A 205 -0.98 5.20 12.70
N GLY A 206 -1.44 4.21 11.94
CA GLY A 206 -2.85 4.01 11.62
C GLY A 206 -3.34 4.91 10.49
N ILE A 207 -4.38 4.43 9.81
CA ILE A 207 -5.16 5.21 8.86
C ILE A 207 -5.93 6.28 9.65
N PRO A 208 -5.77 7.57 9.34
CA PRO A 208 -6.57 8.61 9.98
C PRO A 208 -8.05 8.41 9.62
N PHE A 209 -8.91 8.18 10.61
CA PHE A 209 -10.36 8.21 10.40
C PHE A 209 -10.85 9.64 10.61
N LEU A 210 -11.86 10.07 9.85
CA LEU A 210 -12.55 11.33 10.12
C LEU A 210 -13.14 11.28 11.54
N GLY A 211 -12.53 12.03 12.46
CA GLY A 211 -12.95 12.11 13.87
C GLY A 211 -12.07 11.38 14.89
N SER A 212 -10.99 10.69 14.48
CA SER A 212 -10.00 10.20 15.45
C SER A 212 -9.13 11.36 15.94
N LYS A 213 -9.18 11.67 17.24
CA LYS A 213 -8.21 12.55 17.91
C LYS A 213 -6.83 11.92 17.94
#